data_AF-A0AAW8P761-F1
#
_entry.id   AF-A0AAW8P761-F1
#
_cell.length_a   1.000
_cell.length_b   1.000
_cell.length_c   1.000
_cell.angle_alpha   90.00
_cell.angle_beta   90.00
_cell.angle_gamma   90.00
#
_symmetry.space_group_name_H-M   'P 1'
#
loop_
_entity.id
_entity.type
_entity.pdbx_description
1 polymer ?
#
loop_
_entity_poly.entity_id
_entity_poly.type
_entity_poly.pdbx_seq_one_letter_code
_entity_poly.pdbx_strand_id
1 'polypeptide(L)'
;MVEINIELLVGRAVSSRAGKTIGHIEEVRAERDGPDLVITEFHVGSYAALERMSASPIGAELLDLFRLRREPRGFRIRWDQIELGKAELKLLCDESELTALDRRSER
;
A
#
# COMPACT_ATOMS: atom_id res chain seq x y z
N MET A 1 -16.78 -18.84 0.14
CA MET A 1 -15.40 -18.61 0.62
C MET A 1 -14.63 -18.03 -0.54
N VAL A 2 -14.03 -16.85 -0.36
CA VAL A 2 -13.19 -16.23 -1.40
C VAL A 2 -11.75 -16.47 -0.96
N GLU A 3 -10.98 -17.12 -1.82
CA GLU A 3 -9.55 -17.31 -1.62
C GLU A 3 -8.80 -16.26 -2.44
N ILE A 4 -7.81 -15.64 -1.82
CA ILE A 4 -6.95 -14.64 -2.44
C ILE A 4 -5.52 -15.04 -2.17
N ASN A 5 -4.77 -15.15 -3.26
CA ASN A 5 -3.34 -15.36 -3.24
C ASN A 5 -2.63 -14.05 -2.86
N ILE A 6 -1.91 -14.07 -1.74
CA ILE A 6 -1.24 -12.90 -1.16
C ILE A 6 -0.22 -12.29 -2.13
N GLU A 7 0.46 -13.12 -2.91
CA GLU A 7 1.45 -12.72 -3.91
C GLU A 7 0.82 -11.95 -5.07
N LEU A 8 -0.50 -12.07 -5.26
CA LEU A 8 -1.24 -11.30 -6.26
C LEU A 8 -1.74 -9.95 -5.70
N LEU A 9 -1.61 -9.68 -4.40
CA LEU A 9 -2.04 -8.40 -3.80
C LEU A 9 -0.98 -7.32 -3.90
N VAL A 10 0.29 -7.68 -3.71
CA VAL A 10 1.41 -6.73 -3.79
C VAL A 10 1.48 -6.14 -5.20
N GLY A 11 1.63 -4.82 -5.28
CA GLY A 11 1.64 -4.04 -6.51
C GLY A 11 0.27 -3.75 -7.11
N ARG A 12 -0.85 -4.28 -6.56
CA ARG A 12 -2.20 -3.91 -7.02
C ARG A 12 -2.60 -2.54 -6.51
N ALA A 13 -3.24 -1.78 -7.40
CA ALA A 13 -3.79 -0.46 -7.09
C ALA A 13 -4.95 -0.56 -6.08
N VAL A 14 -4.95 0.34 -5.10
CA VAL A 14 -6.05 0.55 -4.17
C VAL A 14 -6.76 1.85 -4.54
N SER A 15 -8.08 1.78 -4.64
CA SER A 15 -8.93 2.92 -5.02
C SER A 15 -9.76 3.41 -3.83
N SER A 16 -10.02 4.71 -3.78
CA SER A 16 -10.97 5.29 -2.85
C SER A 16 -12.41 4.89 -3.20
N ARG A 17 -13.36 5.23 -2.32
CA ARG A 17 -14.79 4.99 -2.57
C ARG A 17 -15.29 5.63 -3.87
N ALA A 18 -14.68 6.76 -4.25
CA ALA A 18 -14.96 7.50 -5.49
C ALA A 18 -14.22 6.94 -6.72
N GLY A 19 -13.44 5.88 -6.60
CA GLY A 19 -12.71 5.25 -7.71
C GLY A 19 -11.39 5.92 -8.08
N LYS A 20 -10.91 6.88 -7.28
CA LYS A 20 -9.57 7.48 -7.44
C LYS A 20 -8.53 6.51 -6.88
N THR A 21 -7.50 6.17 -7.65
CA THR A 21 -6.35 5.42 -7.13
C THR A 21 -5.61 6.24 -6.06
N ILE A 22 -5.44 5.65 -4.88
CA ILE A 22 -4.73 6.27 -3.75
C ILE A 22 -3.28 5.77 -3.61
N GLY A 23 -2.98 4.61 -4.21
CA GLY A 23 -1.66 3.99 -4.19
C GLY A 23 -1.75 2.52 -4.59
N HIS A 24 -0.70 1.76 -4.32
CA HIS A 24 -0.66 0.31 -4.54
C HIS A 24 -0.16 -0.38 -3.27
N ILE A 25 -0.60 -1.62 -3.02
CA ILE A 25 -0.11 -2.41 -1.88
C ILE A 25 1.39 -2.67 -2.06
N GLU A 26 2.20 -2.21 -1.12
CA GLU A 26 3.65 -2.44 -1.11
C GLU A 26 4.04 -3.47 -0.04
N GLU A 27 3.30 -3.55 1.07
CA GLU A 27 3.52 -4.54 2.12
C GLU A 27 2.19 -5.04 2.71
N VAL A 28 2.19 -6.31 3.13
CA VAL A 28 1.09 -6.93 3.87
C VAL A 28 1.60 -7.33 5.25
N ARG A 29 0.99 -6.81 6.31
CA ARG A 29 1.32 -7.16 7.69
C ARG A 29 0.39 -8.26 8.17
N ALA A 30 0.99 -9.29 8.75
CA ALA A 30 0.27 -10.35 9.41
C ALA A 30 0.87 -10.59 10.80
N GLU A 31 0.00 -10.96 11.73
CA GLU A 31 0.37 -11.32 13.09
C GLU A 31 -0.02 -12.77 13.36
N ARG A 32 0.66 -13.41 14.32
CA ARG A 32 0.27 -14.75 14.77
C ARG A 32 -0.96 -14.65 15.64
N ASP A 33 -1.97 -15.44 15.32
CA ASP A 33 -3.14 -15.68 16.15
C ASP A 33 -3.28 -17.19 16.37
N GLY A 34 -2.75 -17.67 17.50
CA GLY A 34 -2.67 -19.10 17.80
C GLY A 34 -1.84 -19.87 16.74
N PRO A 35 -2.42 -20.88 16.07
CA PRO A 35 -1.75 -21.63 15.00
C PRO A 35 -1.74 -20.87 13.66
N ASP A 36 -2.52 -19.79 13.54
CA ASP A 36 -2.77 -19.10 12.28
C ASP A 36 -1.93 -17.81 12.16
N LEU A 37 -1.81 -17.32 10.92
CA LEU A 37 -1.31 -15.99 10.60
C LEU A 37 -2.46 -15.17 10.01
N VAL A 38 -2.82 -14.09 10.69
CA VAL A 38 -3.94 -13.23 10.30
C VAL A 38 -3.41 -11.89 9.78
N ILE A 39 -3.91 -11.47 8.62
CA ILE A 39 -3.56 -10.17 8.05
C ILE A 39 -4.23 -9.09 8.90
N THR A 40 -3.45 -8.14 9.39
CA THR A 40 -3.94 -7.04 10.22
C THR A 40 -4.04 -5.74 9.42
N GLU A 41 -3.12 -5.52 8.48
CA GLU A 41 -3.09 -4.29 7.67
C GLU A 41 -2.28 -4.42 6.37
N PHE A 42 -2.50 -3.45 5.51
CA PHE A 42 -1.80 -3.23 4.25
C PHE A 42 -1.11 -1.88 4.27
N HIS A 43 0.10 -1.83 3.76
CA HIS A 43 0.84 -0.60 3.55
C HIS A 43 0.76 -0.26 2.08
N VAL A 44 0.17 0.90 1.78
CA VAL A 44 -0.11 1.35 0.43
C VAL A 44 0.73 2.57 0.11
N GLY A 45 1.64 2.43 -0.84
CA GLY A 45 2.51 3.50 -1.28
C GLY A 45 2.21 3.94 -2.71
N SER A 46 3.00 4.90 -3.20
CA SER A 46 2.79 5.48 -4.53
C SER A 46 3.15 4.57 -5.70
N TYR A 47 3.80 3.41 -5.49
CA TYR A 47 4.30 2.44 -6.50
C TYR A 47 5.29 3.00 -7.53
N ALA A 48 5.33 4.31 -7.74
CA ALA A 48 6.09 5.00 -8.78
C ALA A 48 7.60 5.15 -8.48
N ALA A 49 8.10 4.63 -7.36
CA ALA A 49 9.49 4.86 -6.96
C ALA A 49 10.52 3.84 -7.46
N LEU A 50 10.18 2.57 -7.77
CA LEU A 50 11.27 1.55 -7.85
C LEU A 50 11.25 0.52 -8.99
N GLU A 51 10.13 0.14 -9.60
CA GLU A 51 10.15 -1.04 -10.49
C GLU A 51 10.85 -0.85 -11.84
N ARG A 52 11.18 0.37 -12.32
CA ARG A 52 11.74 0.54 -13.68
C ARG A 52 12.95 1.45 -13.86
N MET A 53 13.49 2.10 -12.83
CA MET A 53 14.54 3.12 -13.03
C MET A 53 15.81 2.93 -12.19
N SER A 54 16.04 1.76 -11.61
CA SER A 54 17.21 1.45 -10.77
C SER A 54 18.55 1.35 -11.53
N ALA A 55 18.61 1.69 -12.82
CA ALA A 55 19.84 1.63 -13.61
C ALA A 55 20.17 2.93 -14.40
N SER A 56 19.56 4.08 -14.09
CA SER A 56 19.89 5.35 -14.76
C SER A 56 20.05 6.52 -13.78
N PRO A 57 21.05 7.41 -13.97
CA PRO A 57 21.25 8.63 -13.16
C PRO A 57 19.99 9.50 -13.04
N ILE A 58 19.14 9.50 -14.08
CA ILE A 58 17.89 10.27 -14.13
C ILE A 58 16.85 9.72 -13.14
N GLY A 59 16.87 8.41 -12.87
CA GLY A 59 15.98 7.77 -11.91
C GLY A 59 16.26 8.23 -10.47
N ALA A 60 17.53 8.42 -10.13
CA ALA A 60 17.96 8.87 -8.82
C ALA A 60 17.53 10.32 -8.53
N GLU A 61 17.65 11.22 -9.51
CA GLU A 61 17.22 12.62 -9.36
C GLU A 61 15.70 12.76 -9.22
N LEU A 62 14.91 11.97 -9.96
CA LEU A 62 13.45 11.96 -9.82
C LEU A 62 13.04 11.43 -8.45
N LEU A 63 13.66 10.34 -7.99
CA LEU A 63 13.49 9.79 -6.64
C LEU A 63 13.75 10.86 -5.57
N ASP A 64 14.84 11.61 -5.67
CA ASP A 64 15.16 12.66 -4.70
C ASP A 64 14.15 13.83 -4.73
N LEU A 65 13.59 14.17 -5.89
CA LEU A 65 12.51 15.16 -5.99
C LEU A 65 11.20 14.66 -5.32
N PHE A 66 10.86 13.39 -5.48
CA PHE A 66 9.73 12.77 -4.78
C PHE A 66 9.97 12.67 -3.27
N ARG A 67 11.21 12.44 -2.84
CA ARG A 67 11.59 12.42 -1.42
C ARG A 67 11.46 13.79 -0.74
N LEU A 68 11.55 14.89 -1.50
CA LEU A 68 11.40 16.28 -1.02
C LEU A 68 9.94 16.72 -0.88
N ARG A 69 8.97 16.01 -1.48
CA ARG A 69 7.54 16.24 -1.22
C ARG A 69 7.15 15.65 0.14
N ARG A 70 6.73 16.52 1.06
CA ARG A 70 6.26 16.24 2.44
C ARG A 70 4.95 15.44 2.54
N GLU A 71 4.43 14.92 1.43
CA GLU A 71 3.23 14.07 1.46
C GLU A 71 3.58 12.72 2.14
N PRO A 72 2.64 12.11 2.88
CA PRO A 72 2.81 10.76 3.39
C PRO A 72 3.30 9.85 2.25
N ARG A 73 4.43 9.14 2.45
CA ARG A 73 4.94 8.22 1.42
C ARG A 73 4.02 7.02 1.18
N GLY A 74 2.97 6.90 1.99
CA GLY A 74 1.89 5.96 1.82
C GLY A 74 0.90 6.02 2.99
N PHE A 75 -0.05 5.10 2.96
CA PHE A 75 -1.09 4.93 3.96
C PHE A 75 -1.04 3.53 4.54
N ARG A 76 -1.32 3.44 5.84
CA ARG A 76 -1.63 2.20 6.53
C ARG A 76 -3.14 2.01 6.47
N ILE A 77 -3.55 0.91 5.85
CA ILE A 77 -4.96 0.54 5.67
C ILE A 77 -5.20 -0.72 6.48
N ARG A 78 -6.02 -0.63 7.52
CA ARG A 78 -6.38 -1.81 8.33
C ARG A 78 -7.21 -2.80 7.51
N TRP A 79 -7.21 -4.06 7.95
CA TRP A 79 -8.02 -5.12 7.33
C TRP A 79 -9.50 -4.73 7.14
N ASP A 80 -10.10 -4.05 8.12
CA ASP A 80 -11.50 -3.59 8.11
C ASP A 80 -11.77 -2.39 7.19
N GLN A 81 -10.72 -1.75 6.66
CA GLN A 81 -10.83 -0.54 5.86
C GLN A 81 -10.78 -0.79 4.35
N ILE A 82 -10.62 -2.05 3.91
CA ILE A 82 -10.47 -2.41 2.51
C ILE A 82 -11.34 -3.60 2.12
N GLU A 83 -11.97 -3.49 0.95
CA GLU A 83 -12.63 -4.59 0.28
C GLU A 83 -11.66 -5.24 -0.70
N LEU A 84 -11.44 -6.55 -0.54
CA LEU A 84 -10.55 -7.33 -1.40
C LEU A 84 -11.37 -8.07 -2.47
N GLY A 85 -11.64 -7.38 -3.58
CA GLY A 85 -12.31 -7.95 -4.74
C GLY A 85 -11.36 -8.64 -5.73
N LYS A 86 -11.93 -9.56 -6.52
CA LYS A 86 -11.20 -10.26 -7.60
C LYS A 86 -10.62 -9.28 -8.62
N ALA A 87 -11.35 -8.21 -8.95
CA ALA A 87 -10.92 -7.18 -9.89
C ALA A 87 -10.36 -5.93 -9.18
N GLU A 88 -11.00 -5.49 -8.09
CA GLU A 88 -10.73 -4.19 -7.47
C GLU A 88 -10.33 -4.33 -6.00
N LEU A 89 -9.44 -3.44 -5.55
CA LEU A 89 -9.14 -3.22 -4.14
C LEU A 89 -9.65 -1.84 -3.77
N LYS A 90 -10.66 -1.77 -2.90
CA LYS A 90 -11.41 -0.53 -2.68
C LYS A 90 -11.49 -0.19 -1.20
N LEU A 91 -11.24 1.06 -0.85
CA LEU A 91 -11.45 1.54 0.51
C LEU A 91 -12.93 1.46 0.88
N LEU A 92 -13.19 1.04 2.11
CA LEU A 92 -14.50 1.10 2.77
C LEU A 92 -14.69 2.41 3.55
N CYS A 93 -13.62 3.15 3.80
CA CYS A 93 -13.57 4.41 4.55
C CYS A 93 -13.12 5.61 3.69
N ASP A 94 -13.18 6.82 4.24
CA ASP A 94 -12.60 8.01 3.62
C ASP A 94 -11.07 8.02 3.71
N GLU A 95 -10.41 8.62 2.71
CA GLU A 95 -8.94 8.78 2.67
C GLU A 95 -8.41 9.49 3.94
N SER A 96 -9.18 10.41 4.52
CA SER A 96 -8.82 11.14 5.75
C SER A 96 -8.79 10.28 7.01
N GLU A 97 -9.41 9.10 6.99
CA GLU A 97 -9.41 8.14 8.10
C GLU A 97 -8.19 7.21 8.07
N LEU A 98 -7.37 7.30 7.02
CA LEU A 98 -6.17 6.50 6.88
C LEU A 98 -5.04 7.06 7.73
N THR A 99 -4.27 6.16 8.33
CA THR A 99 -3.05 6.56 9.05
C THR A 99 -1.91 6.72 8.04
N ALA A 100 -1.21 7.85 8.09
CA ALA A 100 0.00 8.05 7.28
C ALA A 100 1.10 7.05 7.66
N LEU A 101 1.79 6.50 6.67
CA LEU A 101 3.01 5.71 6.89
C LEU A 101 4.17 6.65 7.18
N ASP A 102 4.61 6.67 8.44
CA ASP A 102 5.77 7.44 8.89
C ASP A 102 7.06 6.63 8.69
N ARG A 103 8.16 7.30 8.34
CA ARG A 103 9.45 6.71 7.89
C ARG A 103 10.21 5.88 8.96
N ARG A 104 9.57 5.50 10.09
CA ARG A 104 10.22 4.94 11.28
C ARG A 104 9.66 3.59 11.79
N SER A 105 8.86 2.87 10.99
CA SER A 105 8.41 1.52 11.36
C SER A 105 9.28 0.41 10.73
N GLU A 106 10.60 0.52 10.93
CA GLU A 106 11.55 -0.58 10.71
C GLU A 106 12.32 -0.78 12.02
N ARG A 107 11.74 -1.54 12.96
CA ARG A 107 12.46 -2.24 14.03
C ARG A 107 11.80 -3.57 14.31
#